data_AF-A0A845S054-F1
#
_entry.id   AF-A0A845S054-F1
#
_cell.length_a   1.000
_cell.length_b   1.000
_cell.length_c   1.000
_cell.angle_alpha   90.00
_cell.angle_beta   90.00
_cell.angle_gamma   90.00
#
_symmetry.space_group_name_H-M   'P 1'
#
loop_
_entity.id
_entity.type
_entity.pdbx_description
1 polymer ?
#
loop_
_entity_poly.entity_id
_entity_poly.type
_entity_poly.pdbx_seq_one_letter_code
_entity_poly.pdbx_strand_id
1 'polypeptide(L)' 'MARMKFICDAERCIECNGCVTACKNENEVPWGVNRRRVVTIN' A
#
# COMPACT_ATOMS: atom_id res chain seq x y z
N MET A 1 22.73 -12.25 -3.40
CA MET A 1 21.47 -12.40 -2.64
C MET A 1 20.41 -11.51 -3.29
N ALA A 2 19.19 -11.99 -3.51
CA ALA A 2 18.15 -11.22 -4.20
C ALA A 2 17.52 -10.16 -3.27
N ARG A 3 17.14 -8.99 -3.82
CA ARG A 3 16.39 -7.93 -3.10
C ARG A 3 14.99 -7.78 -3.70
N MET A 4 13.98 -8.04 -2.90
CA MET A 4 12.58 -7.85 -3.30
C MET A 4 12.21 -6.37 -3.27
N LYS A 5 11.43 -5.94 -4.27
CA LYS A 5 10.82 -4.61 -4.32
C LYS A 5 9.33 -4.74 -4.61
N PHE A 6 8.55 -3.84 -4.04
CA PHE A 6 7.14 -3.68 -4.37
C PHE A 6 7.01 -2.62 -5.48
N ILE A 7 6.30 -2.95 -6.55
CA ILE A 7 6.06 -2.04 -7.67
C ILE A 7 4.57 -1.74 -7.73
N CYS A 8 4.21 -0.46 -7.73
CA CYS A 8 2.86 0.03 -7.97
C CYS A 8 2.89 0.81 -9.28
N ASP A 9 2.12 0.35 -10.26
CA ASP A 9 1.98 1.02 -11.54
C ASP A 9 1.11 2.28 -11.36
N ALA A 10 1.72 3.45 -11.53
CA ALA A 10 1.07 4.73 -11.31
C ALA A 10 0.05 5.09 -12.40
N GLU A 11 0.17 4.55 -13.62
CA GLU A 11 -0.79 4.81 -14.70
C GLU A 11 -2.08 4.01 -14.53
N ARG A 12 -2.00 2.88 -13.83
CA ARG A 12 -3.15 1.99 -13.55
C ARG A 12 -3.75 2.21 -12.17
N CYS A 13 -3.03 2.84 -11.26
CA CYS A 13 -3.50 3.11 -9.91
C CYS A 13 -4.61 4.18 -9.94
N ILE A 14 -5.76 3.85 -9.38
CA ILE A 14 -6.92 4.76 -9.26
C ILE A 14 -7.15 5.23 -7.82
N GLU A 15 -6.12 5.14 -6.98
CA GLU A 15 -6.15 5.59 -5.57
C GLU A 15 -7.25 4.95 -4.69
N CYS A 16 -7.68 3.71 -5.03
CA CYS A 16 -8.76 3.02 -4.33
C CYS A 16 -8.42 2.57 -2.89
N ASN A 17 -7.17 2.69 -2.45
CA ASN A 17 -6.67 2.24 -1.14
C ASN A 17 -6.84 0.74 -0.81
N GLY A 18 -7.23 -0.10 -1.78
CA GLY A 18 -7.41 -1.54 -1.56
C GLY A 18 -6.13 -2.24 -1.07
N CYS A 19 -4.96 -1.80 -1.53
CA CYS A 19 -3.68 -2.30 -1.06
C CYS A 19 -3.42 -2.00 0.43
N VAL A 20 -3.98 -0.92 0.98
CA VAL A 20 -3.88 -0.56 2.40
C VAL A 20 -4.81 -1.42 3.23
N THR A 21 -6.08 -1.55 2.80
CA THR A 21 -7.10 -2.38 3.46
C THR A 21 -6.67 -3.84 3.52
N ALA A 22 -6.23 -4.41 2.40
CA ALA A 22 -5.73 -5.79 2.36
C ALA A 22 -4.53 -5.98 3.31
N CYS A 23 -3.59 -5.03 3.33
CA CYS A 23 -2.45 -5.13 4.25
C CYS A 23 -2.89 -5.12 5.71
N LYS A 24 -3.87 -4.28 6.09
CA LYS A 24 -4.42 -4.24 7.45
C LYS A 24 -5.09 -5.55 7.83
N ASN A 25 -5.92 -6.09 6.94
CA ASN A 25 -6.68 -7.33 7.18
C ASN A 25 -5.75 -8.51 7.47
N GLU A 26 -4.68 -8.65 6.68
CA GLU A 26 -3.79 -9.81 6.77
C GLU A 26 -2.71 -9.70 7.86
N ASN A 27 -2.47 -8.52 8.41
CA ASN A 27 -1.29 -8.29 9.27
C ASN A 27 -1.61 -7.68 10.64
N GLU A 28 -2.89 -7.61 11.02
CA GLU A 28 -3.35 -7.10 12.32
C GLU A 28 -2.67 -5.76 12.69
N VAL A 29 -2.58 -4.87 11.70
CA VAL A 29 -1.84 -3.62 11.86
C VAL A 29 -2.54 -2.76 12.93
N PRO A 30 -1.81 -2.19 13.90
CA PRO A 30 -2.39 -1.36 14.96
C PRO A 30 -3.26 -0.23 14.40
N TRP A 31 -4.24 0.17 15.20
CA TRP A 31 -5.11 1.28 14.84
C TRP A 31 -4.30 2.57 14.62
N GLY A 32 -4.70 3.36 13.62
CA GLY A 32 -3.97 4.56 13.21
C GLY A 32 -2.69 4.31 12.39
N VAL A 33 -2.24 3.06 12.22
CA VAL A 33 -1.03 2.74 11.45
C VAL A 33 -1.38 2.17 10.07
N ASN A 34 -0.71 2.66 9.03
CA ASN A 34 -0.79 2.16 7.67
C ASN A 34 0.62 1.78 7.19
N ARG A 35 0.89 0.49 6.95
CA ARG A 35 2.17 0.04 6.38
C ARG A 35 2.33 0.42 4.90
N ARG A 36 1.21 0.63 4.19
CA ARG A 36 1.17 1.17 2.82
C ARG A 36 0.30 2.41 2.80
N ARG A 37 0.68 3.40 2.03
CA ARG A 37 -0.09 4.63 1.83
C ARG A 37 0.02 5.05 0.37
N VAL A 38 -1.12 5.38 -0.24
CA VAL A 38 -1.16 6.07 -1.53
C VAL A 38 -1.30 7.56 -1.22
N VAL A 39 -0.43 8.39 -1.80
CA VAL A 39 -0.50 9.85 -1.68
C VAL A 39 -0.37 10.46 -3.07
N THR A 40 -1.25 11.38 -3.40
CA THR A 40 -1.12 12.26 -4.56
C THR A 40 -0.33 13.49 -4.12
N ILE A 41 0.75 13.80 -4.83
CA ILE A 41 1.52 15.03 -4.61
C ILE A 41 1.22 15.92 -5.81
N ASN A 42 0.58 17.05 -5.57
CA ASN A 42 0.30 18.08 -6.58
C ASN A 42 1.43 19.10 -6.63
#